data_AF-A0A954KF37-F1
#
_entry.id   AF-A0A954KF37-F1
#
_cell.length_a   1.000
_cell.length_b   1.000
_cell.length_c   1.000
_cell.angle_alpha   90.00
_cell.angle_beta   90.00
_cell.angle_gamma   90.00
#
_symmetry.space_group_name_H-M   'P 1'
#
loop_
_entity.id
_entity.type
_entity.pdbx_description
1 polymer ?
#
loop_
_entity_poly.entity_id
_entity_poly.type
_entity_poly.pdbx_seq_one_letter_code
_entity_poly.pdbx_strand_id
1 'polypeptide(L)'
;MNRFLRIAFLPFLLLVHVVEKLSGQRERREEQVHNLVDSRPAMLPDGFLSHFSNSDDLRVALAVRHAFAQATGLPVNSIYPSNSIRDLGRLQFDGLDVLDIIFRTEKIANVHIDKAQLMESFESNSWDKLLQFATLVAQHSMSIHDSMSQNSLLFMKQAT
;
A
#
# COMPACT_ATOMS: atom_id res chain seq x y z
N MET A 1 10.30 -11.80 -24.41
CA MET A 1 9.53 -10.66 -24.96
C MET A 1 10.09 -10.32 -26.34
N ASN A 2 9.34 -10.57 -27.41
CA ASN A 2 9.82 -10.47 -28.81
C ASN A 2 10.21 -9.04 -29.19
N ARG A 3 11.34 -8.86 -29.90
CA ARG A 3 11.85 -7.55 -30.35
C ARG A 3 10.83 -6.75 -31.18
N PHE A 4 9.98 -7.44 -31.94
CA PHE A 4 8.90 -6.82 -32.72
C PHE A 4 7.85 -6.12 -31.85
N LEU A 5 7.48 -6.71 -30.69
CA LEU A 5 6.54 -6.08 -29.76
C LEU A 5 7.09 -4.76 -29.19
N ARG A 6 8.39 -4.70 -28.87
CA ARG A 6 9.01 -3.45 -28.39
C ARG A 6 8.94 -2.32 -29.41
N ILE A 7 9.16 -2.61 -30.69
CA ILE A 7 9.13 -1.60 -31.76
C ILE A 7 7.69 -1.12 -32.00
N ALA A 8 6.71 -2.02 -31.96
CA ALA A 8 5.30 -1.68 -32.13
C ALA A 8 4.76 -0.77 -31.00
N PHE A 9 5.21 -0.98 -29.76
CA PHE A 9 4.80 -0.17 -28.61
C PHE A 9 5.61 1.12 -28.41
N LEU A 10 6.77 1.25 -29.06
CA LEU A 10 7.65 2.41 -28.94
C LEU A 10 6.99 3.76 -29.26
N PRO A 11 6.20 3.91 -30.34
CA PRO A 11 5.49 5.17 -30.61
C PRO A 11 4.41 5.47 -29.56
N PHE A 12 3.76 4.44 -28.99
CA PHE A 12 2.79 4.62 -27.91
C PHE A 12 3.48 5.07 -26.60
N LEU A 13 4.61 4.46 -26.25
CA LEU A 13 5.41 4.87 -25.09
C LEU A 13 5.95 6.30 -25.24
N LEU A 14 6.40 6.67 -26.44
CA LEU A 14 6.80 8.05 -26.74
C LEU A 14 5.63 9.01 -26.64
N LEU A 15 4.45 8.65 -27.13
CA LEU A 15 3.25 9.46 -27.02
C LEU A 15 2.89 9.73 -25.54
N VAL A 16 2.88 8.69 -24.70
CA VAL A 16 2.67 8.82 -23.26
C VAL A 16 3.70 9.77 -22.64
N HIS A 17 4.98 9.60 -22.98
CA HIS A 17 6.06 10.44 -22.45
C HIS A 17 5.93 11.91 -22.90
N VAL A 18 5.48 12.16 -24.12
CA VAL A 18 5.22 13.52 -24.65
C VAL A 18 4.02 14.14 -23.95
N VAL A 19 2.94 13.38 -23.71
CA VAL A 19 1.76 13.84 -22.97
C VAL A 19 2.10 14.15 -21.51
N GLU A 20 2.89 13.30 -20.83
CA GLU A 20 3.39 13.58 -19.47
C GLU A 20 4.23 14.87 -19.43
N LYS A 21 5.09 15.08 -20.43
CA LYS A 21 5.94 16.27 -20.52
C LYS A 21 5.14 17.54 -20.81
N LEU A 22 4.14 17.47 -21.69
CA LEU A 22 3.30 18.62 -22.04
C LEU A 22 2.29 18.97 -20.94
N SER A 23 1.84 18.00 -20.15
CA SER A 23 0.87 18.21 -19.08
C SER A 23 1.48 18.76 -17.78
N GLY A 24 2.82 18.82 -17.68
CA GLY A 24 3.55 19.18 -16.46
C GLY A 24 3.36 18.18 -15.32
N GLN A 25 2.79 17.00 -15.58
CA GLN A 25 2.59 15.96 -14.56
C GLN A 25 3.91 15.47 -13.99
N ARG A 26 4.94 15.40 -14.84
CA ARG A 26 6.28 14.99 -14.41
C ARG A 26 6.90 15.99 -13.42
N GLU A 27 6.85 17.29 -13.71
CA GLU A 27 7.37 18.32 -12.81
C GLU A 27 6.62 18.32 -11.47
N ARG A 28 5.28 18.22 -11.50
CA ARG A 28 4.48 18.10 -10.27
C ARG A 28 4.81 16.84 -9.46
N ARG A 29 5.07 15.70 -10.13
CA ARG A 29 5.47 14.44 -9.49
C ARG A 29 6.86 14.58 -8.86
N GLU A 30 7.82 15.15 -9.59
CA GLU A 30 9.18 15.40 -9.09
C GLU A 30 9.17 16.36 -7.89
N GLU A 31 8.37 17.44 -7.95
CA GLU A 31 8.17 18.37 -6.84
C GLU A 31 7.49 17.70 -5.63
N GLN A 32 6.49 16.84 -5.86
CA GLN A 32 5.87 16.05 -4.78
C GLN A 32 6.85 15.07 -4.13
N VAL A 33 7.67 14.37 -4.92
CA VAL A 33 8.71 13.47 -4.39
C VAL A 33 9.73 14.27 -3.58
N HIS A 34 10.20 15.41 -4.10
CA HIS A 34 11.10 16.30 -3.38
C HIS A 34 10.48 16.77 -2.05
N ASN A 35 9.20 17.16 -2.05
CA ASN A 35 8.48 17.55 -0.84
C ASN A 35 8.21 16.37 0.13
N LEU A 36 8.17 15.13 -0.35
CA LEU A 36 8.00 13.94 0.50
C LEU A 36 9.32 13.46 1.09
N VAL A 37 10.40 13.52 0.32
CA VAL A 37 11.70 12.92 0.68
C VAL A 37 12.68 13.93 1.25
N ASP A 38 12.86 15.07 0.58
CA ASP A 38 13.95 15.99 0.89
C ASP A 38 13.53 17.10 1.86
N SER A 39 12.26 17.52 1.82
CA SER A 39 11.78 18.65 2.65
C SER A 39 11.43 18.26 4.10
N ARG A 40 11.43 16.96 4.42
CA ARG A 40 11.02 16.44 5.73
C ARG A 40 12.11 15.56 6.35
N PRO A 41 12.26 15.58 7.69
CA PRO A 41 13.18 14.67 8.35
C PRO A 41 12.77 13.21 8.12
N ALA A 42 13.72 12.28 8.19
CA ALA A 42 13.39 10.86 8.11
C ALA A 42 12.59 10.43 9.36
N MET A 43 11.41 9.82 9.15
CA MET A 43 10.60 9.27 10.22
C MET A 43 11.07 7.85 10.58
N LEU A 44 11.58 7.68 11.78
CA LEU A 44 11.99 6.38 12.31
C LEU A 44 10.78 5.49 12.64
N PRO A 45 10.96 4.15 12.71
CA PRO A 45 9.89 3.22 13.05
C PRO A 45 9.16 3.57 14.35
N ASP A 46 9.89 3.89 15.42
CA ASP A 46 9.28 4.20 16.73
C ASP A 46 8.39 5.46 16.67
N GLY A 47 8.86 6.49 15.95
CA GLY A 47 8.07 7.70 15.71
C GLY A 47 6.78 7.40 14.93
N PHE A 48 6.85 6.52 13.94
CA PHE A 48 5.68 6.06 13.19
C PHE A 48 4.71 5.24 14.06
N LEU A 49 5.24 4.32 14.87
CA LEU A 49 4.45 3.43 15.73
C LEU A 49 3.76 4.16 16.88
N SER A 50 4.32 5.28 17.36
CA SER A 50 3.72 6.08 18.43
C SER A 50 2.29 6.59 18.14
N HIS A 51 1.86 6.52 16.88
CA HIS A 51 0.52 6.93 16.44
C HIS A 51 -0.51 5.79 16.46
N PHE A 52 -0.09 4.58 16.85
CA PHE A 52 -0.91 3.39 16.92
C PHE A 52 -1.04 2.95 18.39
N SER A 53 -2.28 2.75 18.85
CA SER A 53 -2.56 2.52 20.27
C SER A 53 -2.50 1.04 20.69
N ASN A 54 -2.56 0.12 19.74
CA ASN A 54 -2.72 -1.31 19.99
C ASN A 54 -1.51 -2.10 19.47
N SER A 55 -1.00 -3.04 20.27
CA SER A 55 0.27 -3.73 20.02
C SER A 55 0.25 -4.69 18.83
N ASP A 56 -0.87 -5.40 18.63
CA ASP A 56 -1.02 -6.33 17.50
C ASP A 56 -1.09 -5.59 16.15
N ASP A 57 -1.54 -4.34 16.19
CA ASP A 57 -1.65 -3.47 15.02
C ASP A 57 -0.29 -2.91 14.57
N LEU A 58 0.75 -2.92 15.43
CA LEU A 58 2.05 -2.29 15.16
C LEU A 58 2.81 -3.00 14.03
N ARG A 59 2.81 -4.33 14.02
CA ARG A 59 3.48 -5.11 12.98
C ARG A 59 2.82 -4.89 11.62
N VAL A 60 1.49 -4.89 11.59
CA VAL A 60 0.70 -4.66 10.37
C VAL A 60 0.89 -3.23 9.89
N ALA A 61 0.90 -2.25 10.80
CA ALA A 61 1.16 -0.84 10.47
C ALA A 61 2.52 -0.63 9.81
N LEU A 62 3.58 -1.25 10.33
CA LEU A 62 4.90 -1.23 9.68
C LEU A 62 4.88 -1.94 8.32
N ALA A 63 4.20 -3.09 8.22
CA ALA A 63 4.08 -3.81 6.95
C ALA A 63 3.36 -2.99 5.88
N VAL A 64 2.27 -2.29 6.24
CA VAL A 64 1.57 -1.34 5.37
C VAL A 64 2.52 -0.24 4.92
N ARG A 65 3.25 0.38 5.86
CA ARG A 65 4.24 1.42 5.52
C ARG A 65 5.28 0.93 4.52
N HIS A 66 5.81 -0.27 4.73
CA HIS A 66 6.77 -0.90 3.81
C HIS A 66 6.14 -1.24 2.46
N ALA A 67 4.89 -1.71 2.41
CA ALA A 67 4.17 -2.00 1.18
C ALA A 67 3.98 -0.74 0.32
N PHE A 68 3.60 0.38 0.94
CA PHE A 68 3.49 1.67 0.25
C PHE A 68 4.85 2.16 -0.25
N ALA A 69 5.92 1.99 0.52
CA ALA A 69 7.27 2.34 0.09
C ALA A 69 7.67 1.54 -1.16
N GLN A 70 7.42 0.23 -1.16
CA GLN A 70 7.71 -0.63 -2.32
C GLN A 70 6.88 -0.28 -3.55
N ALA A 71 5.59 0.05 -3.37
CA ALA A 71 4.74 0.43 -4.48
C ALA A 71 5.17 1.78 -5.07
N THR A 72 5.29 2.81 -4.23
CA THR A 72 5.58 4.18 -4.67
C THR A 72 7.04 4.42 -5.06
N GLY A 73 7.96 3.52 -4.68
CA GLY A 73 9.40 3.70 -4.84
C GLY A 73 10.01 4.70 -3.87
N LEU A 74 9.23 5.21 -2.90
CA LEU A 74 9.72 6.12 -1.88
C LEU A 74 10.53 5.39 -0.80
N PRO A 75 11.50 6.06 -0.16
CA PRO A 75 12.11 5.56 1.07
C PRO A 75 11.04 5.29 2.13
N VAL A 76 11.09 4.15 2.81
CA VAL A 76 10.10 3.84 3.87
C VAL A 76 10.05 4.92 4.95
N ASN A 77 11.19 5.54 5.25
CA ASN A 77 11.30 6.58 6.27
C ASN A 77 10.67 7.92 5.85
N SER A 78 10.35 8.14 4.57
CA SER A 78 9.66 9.35 4.10
C SER A 78 8.14 9.23 4.18
N ILE A 79 7.62 8.05 4.52
CA ILE A 79 6.18 7.79 4.65
C ILE A 79 5.75 8.03 6.10
N TYR A 80 4.78 8.93 6.27
CA TYR A 80 4.23 9.39 7.54
C TYR A 80 2.79 8.88 7.71
N PRO A 81 2.30 8.66 8.95
CA PRO A 81 0.92 8.25 9.19
C PRO A 81 -0.13 9.26 8.70
N SER A 82 0.26 10.54 8.65
CA SER A 82 -0.58 11.66 8.18
C SER A 82 -0.64 11.78 6.65
N ASN A 83 0.17 11.03 5.90
CA ASN A 83 0.12 11.08 4.43
C ASN A 83 -1.24 10.61 3.92
N SER A 84 -1.71 11.31 2.89
CA SER A 84 -2.90 10.87 2.18
C SER A 84 -2.55 9.71 1.25
N ILE A 85 -3.37 8.67 1.25
CA ILE A 85 -3.24 7.54 0.32
C ILE A 85 -3.40 8.02 -1.13
N ARG A 86 -4.29 9.00 -1.34
CA ARG A 86 -4.50 9.61 -2.66
C ARG A 86 -3.24 10.31 -3.16
N ASP A 87 -2.56 11.04 -2.28
CA ASP A 87 -1.33 11.73 -2.66
C ASP A 87 -0.18 10.76 -2.89
N LEU A 88 -0.08 9.68 -2.10
CA LEU A 88 0.86 8.59 -2.37
C LEU A 88 0.55 7.89 -3.70
N GLY A 89 -0.73 7.70 -4.03
CA GLY A 89 -1.15 7.06 -5.27
C GLY A 89 -0.93 7.89 -6.53
N ARG A 90 -0.96 9.23 -6.42
CA ARG A 90 -0.62 10.14 -7.53
C ARG A 90 0.83 10.05 -7.98
N LEU A 91 1.71 9.49 -7.14
CA LEU A 91 3.11 9.25 -7.50
C LEU A 91 3.25 8.12 -8.54
N GLN A 92 2.30 7.19 -8.59
CA GLN A 92 2.25 6.15 -9.60
C GLN A 92 1.47 6.62 -10.84
N PHE A 93 1.95 6.24 -12.02
CA PHE A 93 1.32 6.61 -13.30
C PHE A 93 -0.06 5.98 -13.46
N ASP A 94 -0.21 4.71 -13.07
CA ASP A 94 -1.46 3.95 -13.19
C ASP A 94 -2.36 4.06 -11.95
N GLY A 95 -1.99 4.93 -10.99
CA GLY A 95 -2.62 5.01 -9.68
C GLY A 95 -2.18 3.88 -8.75
N LEU A 96 -2.58 3.97 -7.49
CA LEU A 96 -2.27 2.98 -6.47
C LEU A 96 -3.21 1.78 -6.57
N ASP A 97 -2.65 0.58 -6.78
CA ASP A 97 -3.38 -0.66 -6.64
C ASP A 97 -3.48 -1.06 -5.16
N VAL A 98 -4.66 -0.84 -4.56
CA VAL A 98 -4.93 -1.16 -3.15
C VAL A 98 -4.79 -2.66 -2.89
N LEU A 99 -5.15 -3.53 -3.85
CA LEU A 99 -4.99 -4.98 -3.70
C LEU A 99 -3.52 -5.36 -3.66
N ASP A 100 -2.68 -4.77 -4.51
CA ASP A 100 -1.21 -4.98 -4.46
C ASP A 100 -0.64 -4.59 -3.09
N ILE A 101 -1.09 -3.46 -2.53
CA ILE A 101 -0.70 -3.04 -1.17
C ILE A 101 -1.12 -4.07 -0.12
N ILE A 102 -2.34 -4.59 -0.19
CA ILE A 102 -2.84 -5.61 0.74
C ILE A 102 -1.99 -6.88 0.63
N PHE A 103 -1.73 -7.38 -0.58
CA PHE A 103 -0.91 -8.59 -0.79
C PHE A 103 0.52 -8.43 -0.28
N ARG A 104 1.14 -7.26 -0.52
CA ARG A 104 2.46 -6.94 0.04
C ARG A 104 2.43 -6.90 1.56
N THR A 105 1.36 -6.33 2.13
CA THR A 105 1.18 -6.26 3.58
C THR A 105 1.06 -7.66 4.19
N GLU A 106 0.20 -8.52 3.63
CA GLU A 106 0.08 -9.94 4.04
C GLU A 106 1.45 -10.63 4.04
N LYS A 107 2.21 -10.46 2.96
CA LYS A 107 3.54 -11.06 2.80
C LYS A 107 4.55 -10.54 3.83
N ILE A 108 4.57 -9.25 4.11
CA ILE A 108 5.54 -8.63 5.03
C ILE A 108 5.18 -8.93 6.49
N ALA A 109 3.91 -8.80 6.86
CA ALA A 109 3.44 -9.06 8.22
C ALA A 109 3.22 -10.54 8.53
N ASN A 110 3.24 -11.43 7.52
CA ASN A 110 2.90 -12.84 7.65
C ASN A 110 1.52 -13.03 8.31
N VAL A 111 0.51 -12.35 7.76
CA VAL A 111 -0.90 -12.38 8.20
C VAL A 111 -1.79 -12.68 7.00
N HIS A 112 -3.00 -13.13 7.28
CA HIS A 112 -4.07 -13.15 6.29
C HIS A 112 -5.02 -11.98 6.53
N ILE A 113 -5.39 -11.28 5.45
CA ILE A 113 -6.33 -10.15 5.50
C ILE A 113 -7.59 -10.54 4.73
N ASP A 114 -8.76 -10.41 5.38
CA ASP A 114 -10.04 -10.60 4.72
C ASP A 114 -10.32 -9.43 3.75
N LYS A 115 -10.02 -9.67 2.48
CA LYS A 115 -10.17 -8.66 1.41
C LYS A 115 -11.64 -8.30 1.16
N ALA A 116 -12.57 -9.23 1.31
CA ALA A 116 -13.97 -8.96 1.01
C ALA A 116 -14.52 -7.95 2.03
N GLN A 117 -14.30 -8.22 3.31
CA GLN A 117 -14.71 -7.33 4.40
C GLN A 117 -13.96 -5.99 4.36
N LEU A 118 -12.68 -6.02 4.01
CA LEU A 118 -11.87 -4.82 3.83
C LEU A 118 -12.38 -3.93 2.68
N MET A 119 -12.81 -4.52 1.55
CA MET A 119 -13.35 -3.75 0.42
C MET A 119 -14.76 -3.23 0.67
N GLU A 120 -15.61 -3.98 1.37
CA GLU A 120 -16.92 -3.46 1.81
C GLU A 120 -16.76 -2.25 2.76
N SER A 121 -15.75 -2.33 3.63
CA SER A 121 -15.41 -1.23 4.53
C SER A 121 -14.87 -0.01 3.77
N PHE A 122 -14.25 -0.21 2.59
CA PHE A 122 -13.71 0.85 1.73
C PHE A 122 -14.81 1.64 1.03
N GLU A 123 -15.87 0.98 0.59
CA GLU A 123 -17.04 1.63 -0.01
C GLU A 123 -17.83 2.48 1.00
N SER A 124 -17.78 2.09 2.28
CA SER A 124 -18.49 2.77 3.37
C SER A 124 -17.67 3.82 4.12
N ASN A 125 -16.33 3.75 4.07
CA ASN A 125 -15.44 4.67 4.79
C ASN A 125 -14.38 5.31 3.88
N SER A 126 -14.20 6.63 4.01
CA SER A 126 -13.11 7.35 3.33
C SER A 126 -11.81 7.26 4.12
N TRP A 127 -11.01 6.20 3.97
CA TRP A 127 -9.66 6.15 4.56
C TRP A 127 -8.66 6.98 3.76
N ASP A 128 -8.85 8.29 3.77
CA ASP A 128 -8.00 9.22 3.03
C ASP A 128 -6.56 9.24 3.58
N LYS A 129 -6.34 8.82 4.83
CA LYS A 129 -5.04 8.81 5.52
C LYS A 129 -4.49 7.41 5.71
N LEU A 130 -3.16 7.28 5.59
CA LEU A 130 -2.42 6.04 5.82
C LEU A 130 -2.71 5.43 7.19
N LEU A 131 -2.80 6.26 8.24
CA LEU A 131 -3.11 5.79 9.60
C LEU A 131 -4.44 5.01 9.65
N GLN A 132 -5.51 5.54 9.05
CA GLN A 132 -6.83 4.92 9.07
C GLN A 132 -6.83 3.58 8.32
N PHE A 133 -6.19 3.56 7.15
CA PHE A 133 -6.02 2.33 6.38
C PHE A 133 -5.21 1.29 7.15
N ALA A 134 -4.09 1.68 7.77
CA ALA A 134 -3.27 0.75 8.55
C ALA A 134 -4.04 0.18 9.76
N THR A 135 -4.79 1.00 10.50
CA THR A 135 -5.65 0.54 11.59
C THR A 135 -6.66 -0.48 11.11
N LEU A 136 -7.31 -0.19 9.99
CA LEU A 136 -8.39 -1.04 9.53
C LEU A 136 -7.88 -2.31 8.84
N VAL A 137 -6.74 -2.27 8.16
CA VAL A 137 -6.05 -3.48 7.71
C VAL A 137 -5.66 -4.36 8.90
N ALA A 138 -5.22 -3.76 10.01
CA ALA A 138 -4.92 -4.50 11.22
C ALA A 138 -6.17 -5.17 11.84
N GLN A 139 -7.31 -4.46 11.88
CA GLN A 139 -8.60 -5.00 12.34
C GLN A 139 -9.07 -6.23 11.55
N HIS A 140 -8.75 -6.29 10.26
CA HIS A 140 -9.11 -7.40 9.37
C HIS A 140 -7.98 -8.42 9.21
N SER A 141 -6.88 -8.26 9.95
CA SER A 141 -5.76 -9.18 9.91
C SER A 141 -5.92 -10.24 10.98
N MET A 142 -5.72 -11.49 10.58
CA MET A 142 -5.61 -12.61 11.51
C MET A 142 -4.24 -13.26 11.33
N SER A 143 -3.64 -13.69 12.45
CA SER A 143 -2.42 -14.49 12.39
C SER A 143 -2.68 -15.74 11.55
N ILE A 144 -1.75 -16.08 10.65
CA ILE A 144 -1.87 -17.30 9.81
C ILE A 144 -1.96 -18.56 10.69
N HIS A 145 -1.35 -18.53 11.87
CA HIS A 145 -1.46 -19.61 12.84
C HIS A 145 -2.89 -19.76 13.37
N ASP A 146 -3.61 -18.66 13.57
CA ASP A 146 -4.98 -18.66 14.08
C ASP A 146 -5.97 -19.09 13.00
N SER A 147 -5.74 -18.71 11.74
CA SER A 147 -6.60 -19.10 10.61
C SER A 147 -6.52 -20.59 10.29
N MET A 148 -5.34 -21.21 10.43
CA MET A 148 -5.18 -22.67 10.31
C MET A 148 -5.87 -23.43 11.46
N SER A 149 -5.84 -22.88 12.67
CA SER A 149 -6.52 -23.48 13.83
C SER A 149 -8.04 -23.46 13.68
N GLN A 150 -8.62 -22.35 13.21
CA GLN A 150 -10.07 -22.27 12.98
C GLN A 150 -10.55 -23.18 11.85
N ASN A 151 -9.79 -23.27 10.74
CA ASN A 151 -10.16 -24.14 9.63
C ASN A 151 -10.13 -25.62 10.02
N SER A 152 -9.11 -26.06 10.77
CA SER A 152 -9.04 -27.45 11.25
C SER A 152 -10.20 -27.81 12.20
N LEU A 153 -10.64 -26.87 13.04
CA LEU A 153 -11.83 -27.05 13.89
C LEU A 153 -13.15 -27.11 13.08
N LEU A 154 -13.26 -26.33 12.00
CA LEU A 154 -14.41 -26.37 11.10
C LEU A 154 -14.50 -27.69 10.32
N PHE A 155 -13.37 -28.18 9.79
CA PHE A 155 -13.33 -29.47 9.09
C PHE A 155 -13.66 -30.65 10.02
N MET A 156 -13.28 -30.59 11.30
CA MET A 156 -13.67 -31.62 12.27
C MET A 156 -15.18 -31.60 12.60
N LYS A 157 -15.83 -30.42 12.66
CA LYS A 157 -17.27 -30.32 12.92
C LYS A 157 -18.15 -30.77 11.76
N GLN A 158 -17.66 -30.73 10.52
CA GLN A 158 -18.41 -31.20 9.34
C GLN A 158 -18.29 -32.71 9.12
N ALA A 159 -17.39 -33.39 9.83
CA ALA A 159 -17.15 -34.84 9.72
C ALA A 159 -17.92 -35.68 10.75
N THR A 160 -18.76 -35.06 11.59
CA THR A 160 -19.66 -35.68 12.57
C THR A 160 -21.10 -35.37 12.23
#